data_AF-A0A395RMN4-F1
#
_entry.id   AF-A0A395RMN4-F1
#
_cell.length_a   1.000
_cell.length_b   1.000
_cell.length_c   1.000
_cell.angle_alpha   90.00
_cell.angle_beta   90.00
_cell.angle_gamma   90.00
#
_symmetry.space_group_name_H-M   'P 1'
#
loop_
_entity.id
_entity.type
_entity.pdbx_description
1 polymer ?
#
loop_
_entity_poly.entity_id
_entity_poly.type
_entity_poly.pdbx_seq_one_letter_code
_entity_poly.pdbx_strand_id
1 'polypeptide(L)'
;MASSNKPSRSTTGVSIARDFDKTLNKTLAFEAMRFTANYARIAKAELQNCDYEELMVAVQDAGKRLPETFDPATDEWPADVEEINLNMEEKLKDCNKLAGGFKKFVENARAAGMAASKSQQ
;
A
#
# COMPACT_ATOMS: atom_id res chain seq x y z
N MET A 1 24.90 30.42 -46.33
CA MET A 1 23.55 30.43 -45.73
C MET A 1 23.20 29.01 -45.32
N ALA A 2 22.67 28.85 -44.11
CA ALA A 2 22.35 27.57 -43.50
C ALA A 2 21.04 26.96 -44.05
N SER A 3 20.96 25.63 -44.08
CA SER A 3 19.74 24.91 -43.74
C SER A 3 20.08 23.49 -43.33
N SER A 4 20.01 23.28 -42.01
CA SER A 4 20.07 21.98 -41.36
C SER A 4 18.64 21.41 -41.35
N ASN A 5 18.46 20.22 -41.96
CA ASN A 5 17.17 19.53 -41.97
C ASN A 5 16.95 18.79 -40.63
N LYS A 6 15.76 19.05 -40.08
CA LYS A 6 15.14 18.51 -38.84
C LYS A 6 15.40 17.02 -38.57
N PRO A 7 15.52 16.62 -37.29
CA PRO A 7 14.96 15.37 -36.81
C PRO A 7 13.57 15.61 -36.23
N SER A 8 12.56 14.96 -36.84
CA SER A 8 11.23 14.75 -36.27
C SER A 8 11.35 14.00 -34.94
N ARG A 9 11.11 14.69 -33.82
CA ARG A 9 11.00 14.07 -32.49
C ARG A 9 9.58 14.23 -31.96
N SER A 10 8.66 13.48 -32.57
CA SER A 10 7.35 13.17 -31.98
C SER A 10 7.54 11.99 -31.01
N THR A 11 7.87 12.28 -29.76
CA THR A 11 7.96 11.28 -28.67
C THR A 11 7.76 11.91 -27.28
N THR A 12 7.56 13.23 -27.21
CA THR A 12 7.59 14.00 -25.96
C THR A 12 6.38 13.74 -25.05
N GLY A 13 5.20 13.48 -25.62
CA GLY A 13 3.97 13.25 -24.83
C GLY A 13 3.97 11.92 -24.05
N VAL A 14 4.49 10.85 -24.67
CA VAL A 14 4.53 9.52 -24.03
C VAL A 14 5.55 9.49 -22.89
N SER A 15 6.70 10.15 -23.04
CA SER A 15 7.69 10.26 -21.96
C SER A 15 7.19 11.09 -20.79
N ILE A 16 6.53 12.22 -21.03
CA ILE A 16 5.98 13.07 -19.96
C ILE A 16 4.88 12.35 -19.18
N ALA A 17 3.95 11.66 -19.87
CA ALA A 17 2.91 10.88 -19.20
C ALA A 17 3.51 9.75 -18.34
N ARG A 18 4.58 9.10 -18.83
CA ARG A 18 5.26 8.02 -18.12
C ARG A 18 6.07 8.51 -16.92
N ASP A 19 6.72 9.68 -17.02
CA ASP A 19 7.45 10.30 -15.92
C ASP A 19 6.50 10.86 -14.85
N PHE A 20 5.35 11.39 -15.25
CA PHE A 20 4.29 11.82 -14.34
C PHE A 20 3.66 10.65 -13.60
N ASP A 21 3.29 9.58 -14.31
CA ASP A 21 2.78 8.33 -13.73
C ASP A 21 3.80 7.70 -12.76
N LYS A 22 5.08 7.68 -13.14
CA LYS A 22 6.17 7.20 -12.26
C LYS A 22 6.34 8.08 -11.02
N THR A 23 6.11 9.38 -11.11
CA THR A 23 6.20 10.31 -9.98
C THR A 23 5.00 10.16 -9.04
N LEU A 24 3.79 10.07 -9.58
CA LEU A 24 2.57 9.82 -8.80
C LEU A 24 2.63 8.47 -8.08
N ASN A 25 3.02 7.40 -8.79
CA ASN A 25 3.19 6.08 -8.19
C ASN A 25 4.24 6.08 -7.06
N LYS A 26 5.34 6.84 -7.21
CA LYS A 26 6.34 6.99 -6.13
C LYS A 26 5.80 7.76 -4.93
N THR A 27 5.05 8.83 -5.14
CA THR A 27 4.46 9.63 -4.06
C THR A 27 3.40 8.84 -3.29
N LEU A 28 2.52 8.13 -4.01
CA LEU A 28 1.49 7.27 -3.40
C LEU A 28 2.12 6.09 -2.64
N ALA A 29 3.13 5.44 -3.21
CA ALA A 29 3.87 4.38 -2.52
C ALA A 29 4.58 4.90 -1.26
N PHE A 30 5.12 6.12 -1.31
CA PHE A 30 5.75 6.77 -0.16
C PHE A 30 4.74 7.11 0.95
N GLU A 31 3.56 7.62 0.61
CA GLU A 31 2.49 7.89 1.57
C GLU A 31 1.95 6.61 2.21
N ALA A 32 1.78 5.54 1.43
CA ALA A 32 1.40 4.22 1.90
C ALA A 32 2.45 3.65 2.87
N MET A 33 3.75 3.75 2.52
CA MET A 33 4.84 3.36 3.41
C MET A 33 4.86 4.18 4.71
N ARG A 34 4.64 5.50 4.62
CA ARG A 34 4.63 6.38 5.81
C ARG A 34 3.47 6.08 6.75
N PHE A 35 2.28 5.85 6.20
CA PHE A 35 1.11 5.42 6.98
C PHE A 35 1.40 4.08 7.67
N THR A 36 1.89 3.10 6.90
CA THR A 36 2.23 1.76 7.40
C THR A 36 3.26 1.84 8.54
N ALA A 37 4.37 2.56 8.34
CA ALA A 37 5.39 2.71 9.37
C ALA A 37 4.87 3.40 10.65
N ASN A 38 4.01 4.40 10.51
CA ASN A 38 3.46 5.09 11.67
C ASN A 38 2.43 4.24 12.43
N TYR A 39 1.58 3.50 11.71
CA TYR A 39 0.61 2.58 12.31
C TYR A 39 1.33 1.46 13.08
N ALA A 40 2.34 0.84 12.48
CA ALA A 40 3.17 -0.18 13.15
C ALA A 40 3.89 0.38 14.38
N ARG A 41 4.40 1.61 14.31
CA ARG A 41 5.06 2.26 15.46
C ARG A 41 4.09 2.51 16.61
N ILE A 42 2.87 2.98 16.32
CA ILE A 42 1.82 3.19 17.33
C ILE A 42 1.40 1.84 17.91
N ALA A 43 1.17 0.84 17.06
CA ALA A 43 0.84 -0.49 17.49
C ALA A 43 1.89 -1.07 18.44
N LYS A 44 3.18 -0.95 18.11
CA LYS A 44 4.27 -1.41 18.98
C LYS A 44 4.35 -0.65 20.33
N ALA A 45 3.87 0.59 20.38
CA ALA A 45 3.90 1.41 21.58
C ALA A 45 2.68 1.19 22.49
N GLU A 46 1.52 0.87 21.90
CA GLU A 46 0.24 0.77 22.60
C GLU A 46 -0.15 -0.69 22.90
N LEU A 47 0.32 -1.64 22.09
CA LEU A 47 0.05 -3.07 22.26
C LEU A 47 1.15 -3.73 23.09
N GLN A 48 0.78 -4.68 23.94
CA GLN A 48 1.78 -5.58 24.52
C GLN A 48 2.47 -6.34 23.37
N ASN A 49 3.75 -6.69 23.52
CA ASN A 49 4.52 -7.32 22.43
C ASN A 49 3.80 -8.52 21.78
N CYS A 50 3.01 -9.28 22.56
CA CYS A 50 2.20 -10.40 22.08
C CYS A 50 1.09 -9.96 21.09
N ASP A 51 0.39 -8.87 21.39
CA ASP A 51 -0.70 -8.35 20.55
C ASP A 51 -0.15 -7.66 19.28
N TYR A 52 1.05 -7.09 19.36
CA TYR A 52 1.74 -6.53 18.20
C TYR A 52 2.20 -7.62 17.22
N GLU A 53 2.77 -8.72 17.71
CA GLU A 53 3.15 -9.86 16.86
C GLU A 53 1.92 -10.47 16.18
N GLU A 54 0.83 -10.63 16.91
CA GLU A 54 -0.44 -11.12 16.36
C GLU A 54 -1.01 -10.19 15.29
N LEU A 55 -0.97 -8.86 15.52
CA LEU A 55 -1.34 -7.86 14.51
C LEU A 55 -0.52 -8.02 13.23
N MET A 56 0.80 -8.20 13.33
CA MET A 56 1.67 -8.35 12.16
C MET A 56 1.42 -9.66 11.41
N VAL A 57 1.10 -10.75 12.12
CA VAL A 57 0.69 -12.03 11.52
C VAL A 57 -0.64 -11.86 10.78
N ALA A 58 -1.65 -11.25 11.41
CA ALA A 58 -2.95 -11.01 10.79
C ALA A 58 -2.84 -10.16 9.52
N VAL A 59 -1.96 -9.15 9.52
CA VAL A 59 -1.71 -8.30 8.34
C VAL A 59 -1.06 -9.09 7.21
N GLN A 60 -0.10 -9.95 7.55
CA GLN A 60 0.54 -10.80 6.56
C GLN A 60 -0.44 -11.83 5.97
N ASP A 61 -1.29 -12.43 6.81
CA ASP A 61 -2.26 -13.43 6.38
C ASP A 61 -3.39 -12.81 5.53
N ALA A 62 -3.91 -11.66 5.93
CA ALA A 62 -4.85 -10.88 5.11
C ALA A 62 -4.20 -10.48 3.77
N GLY A 63 -2.94 -10.01 3.81
CA GLY A 63 -2.17 -9.68 2.62
C GLY A 63 -1.97 -10.86 1.66
N LYS A 64 -1.73 -12.08 2.15
CA LYS A 64 -1.56 -13.27 1.28
C LYS A 64 -2.85 -13.73 0.61
N ARG A 65 -4.00 -13.53 1.26
CA ARG A 65 -5.32 -13.99 0.80
C ARG A 65 -5.97 -13.04 -0.20
N LEU A 66 -5.56 -11.78 -0.21
CA LEU A 66 -5.97 -10.81 -1.21
C LEU A 66 -5.35 -11.14 -2.60
N PRO A 67 -6.14 -11.14 -3.71
CA PRO A 67 -5.65 -11.42 -5.07
C PRO A 67 -4.59 -10.43 -5.56
N GLU A 68 -3.58 -10.83 -6.34
CA GLU A 68 -2.54 -9.91 -6.85
C GLU A 68 -3.11 -8.70 -7.61
N THR A 69 -4.25 -8.88 -8.28
CA THR A 69 -4.96 -7.83 -9.02
C THR A 69 -5.91 -6.99 -8.15
N PHE A 70 -5.97 -7.24 -6.85
CA PHE A 70 -6.88 -6.58 -5.93
C PHE A 70 -6.68 -5.06 -5.93
N ASP A 71 -7.74 -4.33 -6.24
CA ASP A 71 -7.81 -2.87 -6.16
C ASP A 71 -8.77 -2.45 -5.04
N PRO A 72 -8.27 -1.86 -3.93
CA PRO A 72 -9.13 -1.41 -2.82
C PRO A 72 -10.14 -0.31 -3.21
N ALA A 73 -10.01 0.32 -4.38
CA ALA A 73 -10.99 1.29 -4.88
C ALA A 73 -12.21 0.64 -5.56
N THR A 74 -12.08 -0.59 -6.06
CA THR A 74 -13.13 -1.25 -6.86
C THR A 74 -13.53 -2.62 -6.34
N ASP A 75 -12.64 -3.30 -5.63
CA ASP A 75 -12.82 -4.68 -5.21
C ASP A 75 -13.23 -4.75 -3.74
N GLU A 76 -14.21 -5.60 -3.46
CA GLU A 76 -14.56 -5.98 -2.09
C GLU A 76 -13.55 -6.97 -1.55
N TRP A 77 -13.33 -6.91 -0.23
CA TRP A 77 -12.48 -7.88 0.44
C TRP A 77 -13.13 -9.27 0.40
N PRO A 78 -12.37 -10.34 0.09
CA PRO A 78 -12.87 -11.71 0.23
C PRO A 78 -13.34 -11.99 1.67
N ALA A 79 -14.34 -12.85 1.81
CA ALA A 79 -15.00 -13.10 3.10
C ALA A 79 -14.04 -13.57 4.20
N ASP A 80 -13.01 -14.36 3.86
CA ASP A 80 -12.00 -14.83 4.80
C ASP A 80 -11.04 -13.71 5.24
N VAL A 81 -10.82 -12.71 4.40
CA VAL A 81 -10.04 -11.51 4.74
C VAL A 81 -10.87 -10.55 5.59
N GLU A 82 -12.17 -10.42 5.31
CA GLU A 82 -13.09 -9.65 6.18
C GLU A 82 -13.24 -10.27 7.57
N GLU A 83 -13.23 -11.59 7.68
CA GLU A 83 -13.25 -12.25 8.99
C GLU A 83 -12.00 -11.91 9.82
N ILE A 84 -10.82 -11.85 9.18
CA ILE A 84 -9.58 -11.40 9.83
C ILE A 84 -9.69 -9.93 10.26
N ASN A 85 -10.25 -9.07 9.40
CA ASN A 85 -10.48 -7.66 9.71
C ASN A 85 -11.40 -7.51 10.94
N LEU A 86 -12.55 -8.17 10.95
CA LEU A 86 -13.51 -8.09 12.07
C LEU A 86 -12.88 -8.58 13.39
N ASN A 87 -12.18 -9.72 13.36
CA ASN A 87 -11.50 -10.24 14.54
C ASN A 87 -10.44 -9.27 15.07
N MET A 88 -9.68 -8.63 14.17
CA MET A 88 -8.67 -7.66 14.58
C MET A 88 -9.27 -6.33 15.06
N GLU A 89 -10.32 -5.84 14.43
CA GLU A 89 -11.02 -4.63 14.86
C GLU A 89 -11.67 -4.85 16.24
N GLU A 90 -12.17 -6.05 16.54
CA GLU A 90 -12.65 -6.37 17.89
C GLU A 90 -11.52 -6.38 18.92
N LYS A 91 -10.33 -6.92 18.58
CA LYS A 91 -9.17 -6.91 19.49
C LYS A 91 -8.61 -5.51 19.71
N LEU A 92 -8.64 -4.67 18.68
CA LEU A 92 -8.12 -3.31 18.70
C LEU A 92 -9.14 -2.28 19.21
N LYS A 93 -10.37 -2.69 19.51
CA LYS A 93 -11.48 -1.78 19.89
C LYS A 93 -11.16 -0.86 21.07
N ASP A 94 -10.36 -1.36 22.02
CA ASP A 94 -9.96 -0.60 23.21
C ASP A 94 -8.78 0.35 22.93
N CYS A 95 -8.14 0.21 21.76
CA CYS A 95 -7.05 1.04 21.31
C CYS A 95 -7.55 2.06 20.29
N ASN A 96 -8.05 3.20 20.77
CA ASN A 96 -8.62 4.30 19.96
C ASN A 96 -7.72 4.78 18.80
N LYS A 97 -6.40 4.54 18.87
CA LYS A 97 -5.43 4.94 17.84
C LYS A 97 -5.29 3.92 16.71
N LEU A 98 -5.76 2.68 16.91
CA LEU A 98 -5.62 1.55 15.99
C LEU A 98 -6.98 1.08 15.45
N ALA A 99 -8.04 1.23 16.24
CA ALA A 99 -9.41 0.92 15.85
C ALA A 99 -9.85 1.67 14.58
N GLY A 100 -10.54 0.96 13.69
CA GLY A 100 -10.97 1.40 12.37
C GLY A 100 -9.84 1.53 11.34
N GLY A 101 -8.62 1.15 11.70
CA GLY A 101 -7.42 1.35 10.90
C GLY A 101 -6.84 0.10 10.26
N PHE A 102 -7.29 -1.10 10.67
CA PHE A 102 -6.67 -2.36 10.26
C PHE A 102 -6.78 -2.59 8.75
N LYS A 103 -8.00 -2.43 8.20
CA LYS A 103 -8.27 -2.58 6.77
C LYS A 103 -7.34 -1.74 5.90
N LYS A 104 -7.25 -0.44 6.23
CA LYS A 104 -6.37 0.52 5.56
C LYS A 104 -4.89 0.20 5.75
N PHE A 105 -4.51 -0.38 6.89
CA PHE A 105 -3.14 -0.81 7.14
C PHE A 105 -2.73 -1.96 6.22
N VAL A 106 -3.59 -2.97 6.04
CA VAL A 106 -3.36 -4.10 5.13
C VAL A 106 -3.24 -3.61 3.67
N GLU A 107 -4.13 -2.73 3.23
CA GLU A 107 -4.10 -2.17 1.87
C GLU A 107 -2.80 -1.42 1.58
N ASN A 108 -2.39 -0.55 2.51
CA ASN A 108 -1.14 0.22 2.36
C ASN A 108 0.10 -0.67 2.46
N ALA A 109 0.10 -1.68 3.34
CA ALA A 109 1.20 -2.63 3.46
C ALA A 109 1.35 -3.46 2.19
N ARG A 110 0.24 -3.89 1.59
CA ARG A 110 0.22 -4.60 0.30
C ARG A 110 0.74 -3.71 -0.83
N ALA A 111 0.23 -2.48 -0.93
CA ALA A 111 0.67 -1.53 -1.95
C ALA A 111 2.18 -1.23 -1.86
N ALA A 112 2.69 -1.04 -0.64
CA ALA A 112 4.11 -0.87 -0.38
C ALA A 112 4.93 -2.11 -0.75
N GLY A 113 4.42 -3.32 -0.44
CA GLY A 113 5.04 -4.59 -0.82
C GLY A 113 5.14 -4.76 -2.34
N MET A 114 4.05 -4.55 -3.07
CA MET A 114 4.04 -4.66 -4.54
C MET A 114 4.94 -3.60 -5.21
N ALA A 115 4.96 -2.37 -4.69
CA ALA A 115 5.84 -1.32 -5.19
C ALA A 115 7.33 -1.66 -4.99
N ALA A 116 7.69 -2.29 -3.87
CA ALA A 116 9.05 -2.75 -3.61
C ALA A 116 9.46 -3.88 -4.57
N SER A 117 8.59 -4.88 -4.79
CA SER A 117 8.84 -5.99 -5.72
C SER A 117 8.99 -5.52 -7.17
N LYS A 118 8.21 -4.53 -7.60
CA LYS A 118 8.25 -3.97 -8.97
C LYS A 118 9.47 -3.08 -9.22
N SER A 119 10.18 -2.66 -8.18
CA SER A 119 11.40 -1.84 -8.27
C SER A 119 12.69 -2.66 -8.36
N GLN A 120 12.61 -3.99 -8.23
CA GLN A 120 13.76 -4.91 -8.31
C GLN A 120 13.81 -5.77 -9.59
N GLN A 121 12.86 -5.60 -10.53
CA GLN A 121 12.89 -6.14 -11.90
C GLN A 121 13.31 -5.08 -12.90
#